data_AF-A0A388LRU8-F1
#
_entry.id   AF-A0A388LRU8-F1
#
_cell.length_a   1.000
_cell.length_b   1.000
_cell.length_c   1.000
_cell.angle_alpha   90.00
_cell.angle_beta   90.00
_cell.angle_gamma   90.00
#
_symmetry.space_group_name_H-M   'P 1'
#
loop_
_entity.id
_entity.type
_entity.pdbx_description
1 polymer ?
#
loop_
_entity_poly.entity_id
_entity_poly.type
_entity_poly.pdbx_seq_one_letter_code
_entity_poly.pdbx_strand_id
1 'polypeptide(L)'
;MNDLFRPWLDRFVVVYLDDILVFSKTLDEHQGHLMLVLEKPREANFKINAKKCDWEKTQVLYLGHVVDGDDVKPEDSKIAAIRDWPTPRTLTELRSSLGLANYYRKFVRNFSTIAAPLRKLLRKETIWKWDKDCTSSMKKLKQALLEYPVLKVADPSLPFVVTTDASLYDIGAVLQQDDGNGYRIVEFMSARMPLEKVATSTYERELYALRVIQSVNMSGNGGASTAAGGFRSAWMTQETHLRAATAWKTKTVLRLTGDVGLTRDLGPMTCPDLTVIGSCKTRSGHPRRCRIDSRKRLSGIIGSGQTLTLDNLELTGFVGTSTRNLYILGNFFHIATISNCLVSGNVNLAGTGVIDLVGTAAVVVKNSQFVRNKGKMIYISYTDLTATNVLFRSNEGGPLISYLRVSVTCVECRFEGNKAAEGAAVLVADYGAVLFSRLSFVGNFLTRVGARGGAVHVASAFGALTARFCNRVFRGNTIALPSGKKMTEHVYLEPTTSHTVSFCKKRPAIGINGNHSHAIDSCEGCPA
;
A
#
# COMPACT_ATOMS: atom_id res chain seq x y z
N MET A 1 -27.84 22.40 -7.15
CA MET A 1 -26.52 23.05 -7.24
C MET A 1 -25.40 22.05 -7.48
N ASN A 2 -25.19 21.04 -6.62
CA ASN A 2 -24.15 20.03 -6.86
C ASN A 2 -24.29 19.28 -8.19
N ASP A 3 -25.50 18.89 -8.59
CA ASP A 3 -25.71 18.25 -9.90
C ASP A 3 -25.43 19.19 -11.08
N LEU A 4 -25.74 20.48 -10.92
CA LEU A 4 -25.55 21.50 -11.94
C LEU A 4 -24.06 21.72 -12.25
N PHE A 5 -23.23 21.72 -11.21
CA PHE A 5 -21.78 21.97 -11.31
C PHE A 5 -20.92 20.70 -11.25
N ARG A 6 -21.54 19.51 -11.26
CA ARG A 6 -20.87 18.21 -11.11
C ARG A 6 -19.59 18.04 -11.96
N PRO A 7 -19.50 18.50 -13.22
CA PRO A 7 -18.28 18.38 -14.02
C PRO A 7 -17.08 19.20 -13.51
N TRP A 8 -17.32 20.20 -12.65
CA TRP A 8 -16.36 21.21 -12.20
C TRP A 8 -16.14 21.23 -10.69
N LEU A 9 -16.96 20.50 -9.94
CA LEU A 9 -16.79 20.31 -8.50
C LEU A 9 -15.38 19.81 -8.19
N ASP A 10 -14.77 20.42 -7.17
CA ASP A 10 -13.43 20.10 -6.66
C ASP A 10 -12.29 20.26 -7.69
N ARG A 11 -12.58 20.87 -8.86
CA ARG A 11 -11.57 21.24 -9.88
C ARG A 11 -11.31 22.73 -9.89
N PHE A 12 -12.39 23.51 -9.99
CA PHE A 12 -12.36 24.98 -9.93
C PHE A 12 -13.64 25.59 -9.34
N VAL A 13 -14.58 24.74 -8.88
CA VAL A 13 -15.83 25.15 -8.23
C VAL A 13 -16.02 24.37 -6.93
N VAL A 14 -16.36 25.07 -5.86
CA VAL A 14 -16.85 24.50 -4.60
C VAL A 14 -18.24 25.06 -4.34
N VAL A 15 -19.17 24.20 -3.94
CA VAL A 15 -20.57 24.58 -3.71
C VAL A 15 -21.00 24.13 -2.33
N TYR A 16 -21.65 25.03 -1.59
CA TYR A 16 -22.32 24.70 -0.34
C TYR A 16 -23.70 25.35 -0.33
N LEU A 17 -24.75 24.53 -0.46
CA LEU A 17 -26.13 24.98 -0.61
C LEU A 17 -26.28 25.99 -1.77
N ASP A 18 -26.43 27.27 -1.44
CA ASP A 18 -26.59 28.41 -2.34
C ASP A 18 -25.29 29.19 -2.59
N ASP A 19 -24.26 28.99 -1.77
CA ASP A 19 -22.96 29.64 -1.93
C ASP A 19 -22.07 28.88 -2.93
N ILE A 20 -21.46 29.63 -3.85
CA ILE A 20 -20.56 29.10 -4.89
C ILE A 20 -19.23 29.83 -4.80
N LEU A 21 -18.15 29.07 -4.63
CA LEU A 21 -16.79 29.56 -4.73
C LEU A 21 -16.17 29.07 -6.04
N VAL A 22 -15.59 29.99 -6.81
CA VAL A 22 -14.83 29.69 -8.03
C VAL A 22 -13.38 30.07 -7.79
N PHE A 23 -12.44 29.20 -8.17
CA PHE A 23 -11.02 29.43 -7.96
C PHE A 23 -10.19 29.01 -9.19
N SER A 24 -9.10 29.73 -9.45
CA SER A 24 -8.20 29.51 -10.59
C SER A 24 -6.78 29.95 -10.24
N LYS A 25 -5.78 29.50 -11.02
CA LYS A 25 -4.37 29.88 -10.76
C LYS A 25 -4.00 31.23 -11.35
N THR A 26 -4.64 31.60 -12.47
CA THR A 26 -4.41 32.88 -13.16
C THR A 26 -5.73 33.60 -13.42
N LEU A 27 -5.66 34.91 -13.63
CA LEU A 27 -6.83 35.73 -13.95
C LEU A 27 -7.47 35.30 -15.29
N ASP A 28 -6.66 34.98 -16.30
CA ASP A 28 -7.14 34.55 -17.61
C ASP A 28 -7.94 33.23 -17.53
N GLU A 29 -7.41 32.24 -16.78
CA GLU A 29 -8.15 31.02 -16.48
C GLU A 29 -9.43 31.30 -15.68
N HIS A 30 -9.37 32.26 -14.74
CA HIS A 30 -10.51 32.65 -13.92
C HIS A 30 -11.66 33.22 -14.72
N GLN A 31 -11.37 34.07 -15.70
CA GLN A 31 -12.40 34.62 -16.60
C GLN A 31 -13.08 33.51 -17.39
N GLY A 32 -12.31 32.55 -17.92
CA GLY A 32 -12.86 31.38 -18.60
C GLY A 32 -13.74 30.51 -17.69
N HIS A 33 -13.29 30.24 -16.47
CA HIS A 33 -14.06 29.50 -15.46
C HIS A 33 -15.35 30.24 -15.06
N LEU A 34 -15.29 31.56 -14.86
CA LEU A 34 -16.47 32.37 -14.54
C LEU A 34 -17.50 32.33 -15.65
N MET A 35 -17.10 32.43 -16.92
CA MET A 35 -18.04 32.29 -18.05
C MET A 35 -18.81 30.98 -17.97
N LEU A 36 -18.11 29.85 -17.81
CA LEU A 36 -18.73 28.53 -17.67
C LEU A 36 -19.69 28.46 -16.47
N VAL A 37 -19.26 28.98 -15.32
CA VAL A 37 -20.04 28.96 -14.08
C VAL A 37 -21.26 29.85 -14.15
N LEU A 38 -21.23 30.97 -14.87
CA LEU A 38 -22.38 31.87 -15.02
C LEU A 38 -23.38 31.38 -16.07
N GLU A 39 -22.92 30.65 -17.09
CA GLU A 39 -23.78 30.07 -18.12
C GLU A 39 -24.69 28.97 -17.58
N LYS A 40 -24.20 28.10 -16.68
CA LYS A 40 -24.99 26.98 -16.16
C LYS A 40 -26.23 27.40 -15.35
N PRO A 41 -26.13 28.30 -14.35
CA PRO A 41 -27.28 28.87 -13.67
C PRO A 41 -28.25 29.53 -14.63
N ARG A 42 -27.76 30.24 -15.66
CA ARG A 42 -28.61 30.86 -16.67
C ARG A 42 -29.41 29.83 -17.46
N GLU A 43 -28.78 28.76 -17.92
CA GLU A 43 -29.44 27.63 -18.62
C GLU A 43 -30.50 26.94 -17.73
N ALA A 44 -30.18 26.78 -16.45
CA ALA A 44 -31.07 26.15 -15.46
C ALA A 44 -32.05 27.13 -14.79
N ASN A 45 -32.15 28.38 -15.29
CA ASN A 45 -33.06 29.42 -14.83
C ASN A 45 -32.90 29.81 -13.33
N PHE A 46 -31.68 29.69 -12.79
CA PHE A 46 -31.29 30.21 -11.49
C PHE A 46 -30.90 31.69 -11.60
N LYS A 47 -31.15 32.46 -10.52
CA LYS A 47 -30.82 33.88 -10.44
C LYS A 47 -29.67 34.11 -9.46
N ILE A 48 -28.69 34.90 -9.88
CA ILE A 48 -27.54 35.30 -9.05
C ILE A 48 -27.82 36.69 -8.47
N ASN A 49 -27.60 36.86 -7.17
CA ASN A 49 -27.70 38.18 -6.53
C ASN A 49 -26.36 38.92 -6.64
N ALA A 50 -26.18 39.69 -7.72
CA ALA A 50 -24.94 40.40 -8.03
C ALA A 50 -24.44 41.31 -6.89
N LYS A 51 -25.33 41.83 -6.03
CA LYS A 51 -24.94 42.69 -4.88
C LYS A 51 -24.23 41.93 -3.77
N LYS A 52 -24.39 40.61 -3.71
CA LYS A 52 -23.75 39.72 -2.72
C LYS A 52 -22.55 38.96 -3.30
N CYS A 53 -22.19 39.21 -4.56
CA CYS A 53 -21.08 38.54 -5.22
C CYS A 53 -19.80 39.34 -5.06
N ASP A 54 -18.75 38.65 -4.62
CA ASP A 54 -17.37 39.14 -4.69
C ASP A 54 -16.71 38.59 -5.96
N TRP A 55 -16.17 39.49 -6.79
CA TRP A 55 -15.57 39.14 -8.09
C TRP A 55 -14.06 39.35 -8.07
N GLU A 56 -13.32 38.41 -8.66
CA GLU A 56 -11.88 38.49 -8.95
C GLU A 56 -11.02 38.93 -7.75
N LYS A 57 -11.42 38.51 -6.54
CA LYS A 57 -10.67 38.81 -5.31
C LYS A 57 -9.55 37.79 -5.11
N THR A 58 -8.40 38.26 -4.65
CA THR A 58 -7.30 37.41 -4.18
C THR A 58 -7.61 36.78 -2.82
N GLN A 59 -8.49 37.41 -2.04
CA GLN A 59 -8.96 36.96 -0.73
C GLN A 59 -10.49 37.07 -0.67
N VAL A 60 -11.18 36.01 -0.23
CA VAL A 60 -12.64 35.95 -0.18
C VAL A 60 -13.14 35.33 1.12
N LEU A 61 -14.25 35.86 1.65
CA LEU A 61 -14.97 35.26 2.77
C LEU A 61 -15.93 34.20 2.23
N TYR A 62 -15.69 32.94 2.57
CA TYR A 62 -16.53 31.81 2.17
C TYR A 62 -16.85 30.95 3.38
N LEU A 63 -18.14 30.77 3.66
CA LEU A 63 -18.64 29.99 4.80
C LEU A 63 -17.92 30.33 6.11
N GLY A 64 -17.86 31.60 6.50
CA GLY A 64 -17.23 32.02 7.76
C GLY A 64 -15.72 31.77 7.85
N HIS A 65 -15.04 31.54 6.71
CA HIS A 65 -13.59 31.42 6.60
C HIS A 65 -13.08 32.39 5.55
N VAL A 66 -11.94 33.02 5.82
CA VAL A 66 -11.24 33.81 4.82
C VAL A 66 -10.28 32.87 4.08
N VAL A 67 -10.47 32.76 2.78
CA VAL A 67 -9.58 32.02 1.86
C VAL A 67 -8.71 33.05 1.15
N ASP A 68 -7.39 32.87 1.23
CA ASP A 68 -6.38 33.79 0.72
C ASP A 68 -5.29 33.00 0.00
N GLY A 69 -5.41 32.86 -1.32
CA GLY A 69 -4.59 31.93 -2.10
C GLY A 69 -4.68 30.50 -1.55
N ASP A 70 -3.54 29.98 -1.09
CA ASP A 70 -3.41 28.63 -0.51
C ASP A 70 -3.76 28.56 0.99
N ASP A 71 -4.22 29.66 1.59
CA ASP A 71 -4.35 29.80 3.03
C ASP A 71 -5.80 29.99 3.47
N VAL A 72 -6.15 29.41 4.63
CA VAL A 72 -7.47 29.49 5.26
C VAL A 72 -7.32 29.96 6.69
N LYS A 73 -8.09 30.99 7.04
CA LYS A 73 -8.19 31.51 8.41
C LYS A 73 -9.65 31.75 8.82
N PRO A 74 -9.96 31.81 10.12
CA PRO A 74 -11.30 32.19 10.59
C PRO A 74 -11.68 33.61 10.16
N GLU A 75 -12.98 33.90 10.08
CA GLU A 75 -13.50 35.24 9.84
C GLU A 75 -13.19 36.20 11.02
N ASP A 76 -12.66 37.38 10.71
CA ASP A 76 -12.24 38.38 11.71
C ASP A 76 -13.38 38.80 12.66
N SER A 77 -14.62 38.87 12.16
CA SER A 77 -15.79 39.20 12.98
C SER A 77 -16.06 38.13 14.06
N LYS A 78 -15.83 36.85 13.73
CA LYS A 78 -15.97 35.73 14.68
C LYS A 78 -14.81 35.70 15.66
N ILE A 79 -13.60 36.03 15.22
CA ILE A 79 -12.42 36.19 16.09
C ILE A 79 -12.65 37.31 17.11
N ALA A 80 -13.18 38.46 16.69
CA ALA A 80 -13.55 39.54 17.60
C ALA A 80 -14.60 39.08 18.64
N ALA A 81 -15.64 38.37 18.19
CA ALA A 81 -16.64 37.81 19.10
C ALA A 81 -16.04 36.82 20.12
N ILE A 82 -15.08 35.98 19.70
CA ILE A 82 -14.34 35.06 20.58
C ILE A 82 -13.50 35.83 21.60
N ARG A 83 -12.81 36.89 21.16
CA ARG A 83 -12.00 37.76 22.03
C ARG A 83 -12.82 38.41 23.13
N ASP A 84 -14.08 38.70 22.87
CA ASP A 84 -14.96 39.41 23.80
C ASP A 84 -15.94 38.46 24.52
N TRP A 85 -15.74 37.13 24.41
CA TRP A 85 -16.60 36.14 25.07
C TRP A 85 -16.73 36.39 26.59
N PRO A 86 -17.96 36.52 27.11
CA PRO A 86 -18.21 36.51 28.54
C PRO A 86 -18.06 35.09 29.10
N THR A 87 -17.80 34.98 30.40
CA THR A 87 -17.88 33.68 31.09
C THR A 87 -19.33 33.20 31.11
N PRO A 88 -19.65 32.02 30.52
CA PRO A 88 -21.01 31.51 30.51
C PRO A 88 -21.54 31.30 31.92
N ARG A 89 -22.74 31.82 32.18
CA ARG A 89 -23.47 31.65 33.45
C ARG A 89 -24.59 30.63 33.32
N THR A 90 -25.00 30.34 32.09
CA THR A 90 -26.09 29.40 31.78
C THR A 90 -25.65 28.31 30.82
N LEU A 91 -26.40 27.21 30.83
CA LEU A 91 -26.20 26.09 29.90
C LEU A 91 -26.37 26.51 28.43
N THR A 92 -27.29 27.43 28.16
CA THR A 92 -27.55 27.96 26.82
C THR A 92 -26.38 28.79 26.30
N GLU A 93 -25.82 29.68 27.13
CA GLU A 93 -24.62 30.45 26.79
C GLU A 93 -23.41 29.54 26.54
N LEU A 94 -23.24 28.50 27.35
CA LEU A 94 -22.16 27.54 27.18
C LEU A 94 -22.30 26.74 25.88
N ARG A 95 -23.52 26.29 25.55
CA ARG A 95 -23.80 25.60 24.27
C ARG A 95 -23.52 26.50 23.08
N SER A 96 -23.92 27.77 23.14
CA SER A 96 -23.63 28.75 22.09
C SER A 96 -22.12 28.93 21.88
N SER A 97 -21.39 29.17 22.97
CA SER A 97 -19.93 29.36 22.94
C SER A 97 -19.21 28.11 22.40
N LEU A 98 -19.56 26.93 22.90
CA LEU A 98 -18.99 25.66 22.43
C LEU A 98 -19.41 25.31 21.00
N GLY A 99 -20.59 25.75 20.55
CA GLY A 99 -21.03 25.60 19.16
C GLY A 99 -20.09 26.32 18.20
N LEU A 100 -19.82 27.60 18.47
CA LEU A 100 -18.86 28.38 17.68
C LEU A 100 -17.43 27.84 17.80
N ALA A 101 -16.99 27.47 19.01
CA ALA A 101 -15.68 26.85 19.20
C ALA A 101 -15.55 25.53 18.40
N ASN A 102 -16.61 24.72 18.38
CA ASN A 102 -16.62 23.46 17.64
C ASN A 102 -16.61 23.68 16.12
N TYR A 103 -17.19 24.79 15.64
CA TYR A 103 -17.11 25.19 14.22
C TYR A 103 -15.66 25.45 13.79
N TYR A 104 -14.89 26.15 14.63
CA TYR A 104 -13.46 26.43 14.39
C TYR A 104 -12.50 25.39 14.99
N ARG A 105 -12.98 24.21 15.38
CA ARG A 105 -12.13 23.19 16.04
C ARG A 105 -10.93 22.77 15.20
N LYS A 106 -11.01 22.86 13.87
CA LYS A 106 -9.94 22.50 12.93
C LYS A 106 -8.68 23.36 13.09
N PHE A 107 -8.80 24.52 13.72
CA PHE A 107 -7.71 25.43 14.04
C PHE A 107 -7.09 25.17 15.42
N VAL A 108 -7.67 24.27 16.23
CA VAL A 108 -7.31 24.10 17.64
C VAL A 108 -6.73 22.71 17.86
N ARG A 109 -5.42 22.65 18.13
CA ARG A 109 -4.75 21.42 18.55
C ARG A 109 -5.35 20.89 19.85
N ASN A 110 -5.65 19.58 19.88
CA ASN A 110 -6.19 18.90 21.06
C ASN A 110 -7.49 19.53 21.62
N PHE A 111 -8.35 20.05 20.74
CA PHE A 111 -9.63 20.67 21.12
C PHE A 111 -10.46 19.82 22.09
N SER A 112 -10.53 18.50 21.90
CA SER A 112 -11.32 17.60 22.77
C SER A 112 -10.88 17.65 24.23
N THR A 113 -9.56 17.67 24.47
CA THR A 113 -8.95 17.77 25.80
C THR A 113 -9.25 19.12 26.43
N ILE A 114 -9.06 20.21 25.67
CA ILE A 114 -9.31 21.57 26.15
C ILE A 114 -10.79 21.75 26.50
N ALA A 115 -11.70 21.25 25.66
CA ALA A 115 -13.14 21.40 25.85
C ALA A 115 -13.73 20.38 26.85
N ALA A 116 -12.97 19.41 27.36
CA ALA A 116 -13.51 18.32 28.16
C ALA A 116 -14.20 18.78 29.46
N PRO A 117 -13.62 19.70 30.27
CA PRO A 117 -14.29 20.19 31.48
C PRO A 117 -15.58 20.95 31.16
N LEU A 118 -15.59 21.74 30.08
CA LEU A 118 -16.77 22.47 29.62
C LEU A 118 -17.88 21.54 29.14
N ARG A 119 -17.53 20.49 28.38
CA ARG A 119 -18.48 19.47 27.90
C ARG A 119 -19.11 18.66 29.04
N LYS A 120 -18.43 18.53 30.18
CA LYS A 120 -18.99 17.86 31.38
C LYS A 120 -20.26 18.55 31.85
N LEU A 121 -20.30 19.89 31.81
CA LEU A 121 -21.46 20.69 32.20
C LEU A 121 -22.66 20.56 31.24
N LEU A 122 -22.47 19.97 30.04
CA LEU A 122 -23.55 19.77 29.07
C LEU A 122 -24.39 18.50 29.31
N ARG A 123 -23.97 17.62 30.24
CA ARG A 123 -24.63 16.34 30.50
C ARG A 123 -25.92 16.54 31.29
N LYS A 124 -26.99 15.80 30.92
CA LYS A 124 -28.36 15.96 31.47
C LYS A 124 -28.45 15.84 33.00
N GLU A 125 -27.56 15.06 33.62
CA GLU A 125 -27.59 14.76 35.06
C GLU A 125 -26.53 15.56 35.87
N THR A 126 -25.85 16.51 35.24
CA THR A 126 -24.78 17.28 35.91
C THR A 126 -25.33 18.57 36.51
N ILE A 127 -25.13 18.76 37.82
CA ILE A 127 -25.40 20.03 38.51
C ILE A 127 -24.47 21.10 37.92
N TRP A 128 -25.03 22.23 37.52
CA TRP A 128 -24.25 23.37 37.01
C TRP A 128 -23.32 23.88 38.11
N LYS A 129 -22.02 23.60 37.96
CA LYS A 129 -20.97 24.07 38.85
C LYS A 129 -19.78 24.52 38.02
N TRP A 130 -19.64 25.83 37.86
CA TRP A 130 -18.49 26.42 37.20
C TRP A 130 -17.30 26.43 38.16
N ASP A 131 -16.30 25.58 37.93
CA ASP A 131 -15.12 25.44 38.77
C ASP A 131 -13.85 26.04 38.14
N LYS A 132 -12.72 25.85 38.82
CA LYS A 132 -11.41 26.31 38.34
C LYS A 132 -11.01 25.63 37.03
N ASP A 133 -11.39 24.37 36.83
CA ASP A 133 -11.09 23.62 35.60
C ASP A 133 -11.88 24.16 34.42
N CYS A 134 -13.16 24.51 34.61
CA CYS A 134 -13.98 25.18 33.61
C CYS A 134 -13.41 26.55 33.23
N THR A 135 -12.99 27.34 34.22
CA THR A 135 -12.36 28.66 33.99
C THR A 135 -11.05 28.52 33.19
N SER A 136 -10.18 27.60 33.60
CA SER A 136 -8.92 27.31 32.91
C SER A 136 -9.15 26.82 31.48
N SER A 137 -10.11 25.92 31.29
CA SER A 137 -10.48 25.38 29.98
C SER A 137 -11.03 26.45 29.04
N MET A 138 -11.92 27.31 29.54
CA MET A 138 -12.47 28.40 28.74
C MET A 138 -11.38 29.39 28.32
N LYS A 139 -10.47 29.74 29.24
CA LYS A 139 -9.33 30.61 28.93
C LYS A 139 -8.42 29.99 27.88
N LYS A 140 -8.05 28.71 28.03
CA LYS A 140 -7.21 27.97 27.06
C LYS A 140 -7.89 27.86 25.69
N LEU A 141 -9.19 27.58 25.66
CA LEU A 141 -9.96 27.47 24.43
C LEU A 141 -10.01 28.80 23.67
N LYS A 142 -10.30 29.89 24.40
CA LYS A 142 -10.30 31.25 23.84
C LYS A 142 -8.92 31.62 23.30
N GLN A 143 -7.87 31.40 24.08
CA GLN A 143 -6.49 31.66 23.63
C GLN A 143 -6.14 30.88 22.35
N ALA A 144 -6.42 29.56 22.32
CA ALA A 144 -6.11 28.75 21.15
C ALA A 144 -6.88 29.15 19.89
N LEU A 145 -8.11 29.68 20.04
CA LEU A 145 -8.91 30.22 18.94
C LEU A 145 -8.47 31.62 18.50
N LEU A 146 -7.74 32.37 19.32
CA LEU A 146 -7.20 33.69 18.98
C LEU A 146 -5.79 33.59 18.37
N GLU A 147 -4.99 32.63 18.83
CA GLU A 147 -3.63 32.34 18.34
C GLU A 147 -3.62 31.46 17.08
N TYR A 148 -4.79 31.05 16.58
CA TYR A 148 -4.97 30.06 15.53
C TYR A 148 -3.85 30.08 14.46
N PRO A 149 -3.32 28.92 14.05
CA PRO A 149 -2.42 28.90 12.91
C PRO A 149 -3.21 29.11 11.63
N VAL A 150 -2.57 29.72 10.64
CA VAL A 150 -3.07 29.75 9.27
C VAL A 150 -3.00 28.32 8.72
N LEU A 151 -4.12 27.83 8.20
CA LEU A 151 -4.21 26.48 7.63
C LEU A 151 -3.96 26.54 6.12
N LYS A 152 -3.34 25.50 5.56
CA LYS A 152 -3.18 25.33 4.12
C LYS A 152 -4.45 24.71 3.53
N VAL A 153 -4.89 25.21 2.37
CA VAL A 153 -5.86 24.54 1.50
C VAL A 153 -5.28 23.21 1.05
N ALA A 154 -6.06 22.14 1.19
CA ALA A 154 -5.61 20.81 0.81
C ALA A 154 -5.38 20.72 -0.71
N ASP A 155 -4.19 20.29 -1.12
CA ASP A 155 -3.87 20.00 -2.52
C ASP A 155 -3.99 18.49 -2.78
N PRO A 156 -4.99 18.02 -3.55
CA PRO A 156 -5.18 16.60 -3.81
C PRO A 156 -4.01 15.92 -4.55
N SER A 157 -3.12 16.71 -5.18
CA SER A 157 -1.93 16.18 -5.88
C SER A 157 -0.76 15.87 -4.94
N LEU A 158 -0.79 16.39 -3.70
CA LEU A 158 0.26 16.19 -2.71
C LEU A 158 -0.11 15.11 -1.68
N PRO A 159 0.87 14.33 -1.20
CA PRO A 159 0.61 13.33 -0.16
C PRO A 159 0.21 14.00 1.16
N PHE A 160 -0.83 13.46 1.81
CA PHE A 160 -1.18 13.84 3.17
C PHE A 160 -0.31 13.11 4.19
N VAL A 161 0.16 13.85 5.20
CA VAL A 161 0.83 13.32 6.38
C VAL A 161 -0.08 13.49 7.59
N VAL A 162 -0.33 12.39 8.29
CA VAL A 162 -1.12 12.38 9.51
C VAL A 162 -0.22 12.03 10.67
N THR A 163 -0.07 12.97 11.61
CA THR A 163 0.61 12.74 12.88
C THR A 163 -0.44 12.57 13.97
N THR A 164 -0.43 11.44 14.67
CA THR A 164 -1.42 11.14 15.71
C THR A 164 -0.76 10.94 17.06
N ASP A 165 -1.49 11.32 18.10
CA ASP A 165 -1.15 11.03 19.49
C ASP A 165 -2.41 10.56 20.23
N ALA A 166 -2.24 9.66 21.19
CA ALA A 166 -3.32 9.10 21.98
C ALA A 166 -2.93 9.03 23.44
N SER A 167 -3.69 9.75 24.27
CA SER A 167 -3.62 9.64 25.72
C SER A 167 -4.63 8.61 26.23
N LEU A 168 -4.67 8.42 27.56
CA LEU A 168 -5.70 7.61 28.20
C LEU A 168 -7.12 8.09 27.88
N TYR A 169 -7.31 9.39 27.71
CA TYR A 169 -8.64 9.99 27.65
C TYR A 169 -8.96 10.67 26.33
N ASP A 170 -7.96 11.02 25.53
CA ASP A 170 -8.13 11.82 24.32
C ASP A 170 -7.22 11.35 23.18
N ILE A 171 -7.65 11.68 21.97
CA ILE A 171 -6.99 11.43 20.70
C ILE A 171 -6.72 12.80 20.07
N GLY A 172 -5.49 13.00 19.58
CA GLY A 172 -5.10 14.16 18.82
C GLY A 172 -4.53 13.76 17.46
N ALA A 173 -4.79 14.60 16.45
CA ALA A 173 -4.19 14.49 15.13
C ALA A 173 -3.83 15.84 14.56
N VAL A 174 -2.82 15.83 13.70
CA VAL A 174 -2.52 16.91 12.76
C VAL A 174 -2.47 16.32 11.36
N LEU A 175 -3.29 16.86 10.46
CA LEU A 175 -3.22 16.60 9.02
C LEU A 175 -2.34 17.68 8.38
N GLN A 176 -1.34 17.27 7.61
CA GLN A 176 -0.33 18.16 7.04
C GLN A 176 -0.02 17.78 5.58
N GLN A 177 0.52 18.73 4.82
CA GLN A 177 1.08 18.51 3.49
C GLN A 177 2.42 19.23 3.36
N ASP A 178 3.32 18.66 2.57
CA ASP A 178 4.62 19.26 2.23
C ASP A 178 4.56 19.74 0.78
N ASP A 179 4.65 21.06 0.60
CA ASP A 179 4.66 21.73 -0.70
C ASP A 179 6.07 22.13 -1.16
N GLY A 180 7.11 21.55 -0.55
CA GLY A 180 8.51 21.86 -0.81
C GLY A 180 9.10 22.92 0.12
N ASN A 181 8.26 23.61 0.91
CA ASN A 181 8.68 24.57 1.95
C ASN A 181 8.50 24.01 3.37
N GLY A 182 8.35 22.69 3.50
CA GLY A 182 8.13 22.00 4.76
C GLY A 182 6.64 21.76 5.07
N TYR A 183 6.38 21.10 6.19
CA TYR A 183 5.02 20.68 6.54
C TYR A 183 4.13 21.85 6.95
N ARG A 184 3.10 22.13 6.15
CA ARG A 184 2.02 23.06 6.46
C ARG A 184 0.80 22.30 6.99
N ILE A 185 0.09 22.91 7.94
CA ILE A 185 -1.05 22.28 8.62
C ILE A 185 -2.30 22.47 7.77
N VAL A 186 -3.00 21.38 7.47
CA VAL A 186 -4.31 21.41 6.79
C VAL A 186 -5.44 21.46 7.80
N GLU A 187 -5.37 20.63 8.86
CA GLU A 187 -6.40 20.58 9.91
C GLU A 187 -5.88 19.90 11.19
N PHE A 188 -6.34 20.37 12.35
CA PHE A 188 -6.28 19.61 13.61
C PHE A 188 -7.53 18.78 13.84
N MET A 189 -7.33 17.55 14.31
CA MET A 189 -8.42 16.68 14.70
C MET A 189 -8.24 16.25 16.15
N SER A 190 -9.36 16.11 16.86
CA SER A 190 -9.33 15.57 18.22
C SER A 190 -10.63 14.91 18.60
N ALA A 191 -10.54 13.86 19.40
CA ALA A 191 -11.69 13.09 19.86
C ALA A 191 -11.46 12.55 21.27
N ARG A 192 -12.53 12.32 22.01
CA ARG A 192 -12.47 11.64 23.31
C ARG A 192 -12.23 10.15 23.09
N MET A 193 -11.35 9.55 23.88
CA MET A 193 -11.20 8.11 23.98
C MET A 193 -12.47 7.50 24.62
N PRO A 194 -13.10 6.50 24.00
CA PRO A 194 -14.19 5.75 24.62
C PRO A 194 -13.72 5.07 25.90
N LEU A 195 -14.60 4.98 26.91
CA LEU A 195 -14.27 4.38 28.21
C LEU A 195 -13.71 2.95 28.08
N GLU A 196 -14.27 2.16 27.17
CA GLU A 196 -13.83 0.79 26.86
C GLU A 196 -12.38 0.71 26.34
N LYS A 197 -11.86 1.80 25.77
CA LYS A 197 -10.50 1.90 25.21
C LYS A 197 -9.50 2.55 26.16
N VAL A 198 -9.95 3.07 27.30
CA VAL A 198 -9.03 3.63 28.32
C VAL A 198 -8.14 2.53 28.88
N ALA A 199 -8.70 1.34 29.15
CA ALA A 199 -8.01 0.20 29.77
C ALA A 199 -7.11 -0.60 28.81
N THR A 200 -7.10 -0.30 27.52
CA THR A 200 -6.27 -1.02 26.53
C THR A 200 -4.80 -0.60 26.63
N SER A 201 -3.91 -1.27 25.91
CA SER A 201 -2.50 -0.86 25.85
C SER A 201 -2.33 0.49 25.12
N THR A 202 -1.20 1.17 25.34
CA THR A 202 -0.87 2.43 24.62
C THR A 202 -0.87 2.22 23.10
N TYR A 203 -0.32 1.09 22.64
CA TYR A 203 -0.31 0.73 21.21
C TYR A 203 -1.73 0.58 20.62
N GLU A 204 -2.68 0.02 21.39
CA GLU A 204 -4.06 -0.10 20.95
C GLU A 204 -4.79 1.25 20.91
N ARG A 205 -4.45 2.17 21.82
CA ARG A 205 -4.98 3.54 21.82
C ARG A 205 -4.45 4.36 20.65
N GLU A 206 -3.16 4.27 20.34
CA GLU A 206 -2.56 4.92 19.16
C GLU A 206 -3.15 4.38 17.85
N LEU A 207 -3.35 3.06 17.76
CA LEU A 207 -4.00 2.47 16.59
C LEU A 207 -5.47 2.89 16.47
N TYR A 208 -6.19 2.99 17.60
CA TYR A 208 -7.55 3.48 17.62
C TYR A 208 -7.65 4.95 17.20
N ALA A 209 -6.69 5.79 17.62
CA ALA A 209 -6.58 7.17 17.18
C ALA A 209 -6.52 7.26 15.65
N LEU A 210 -5.59 6.53 15.02
CA LEU A 210 -5.48 6.48 13.55
C LEU A 210 -6.81 6.11 12.88
N ARG A 211 -7.54 5.11 13.40
CA ARG A 211 -8.83 4.69 12.85
C ARG A 211 -9.90 5.79 12.97
N VAL A 212 -10.03 6.42 14.13
CA VAL A 212 -11.03 7.48 14.36
C VAL A 212 -10.77 8.64 13.40
N ILE A 213 -9.51 9.03 13.26
CA ILE A 213 -9.08 10.13 12.39
C ILE A 213 -9.36 9.80 10.91
N GLN A 214 -9.09 8.57 10.48
CA GLN A 214 -9.45 8.11 9.13
C GLN A 214 -10.97 8.11 8.87
N SER A 215 -11.78 7.79 9.87
CA SER A 215 -13.23 7.78 9.72
C SER A 215 -13.84 9.19 9.58
N VAL A 216 -13.23 10.20 10.20
CA VAL A 216 -13.67 11.60 10.10
C VAL A 216 -13.35 12.19 8.72
N ASN A 217 -12.25 11.78 8.09
CA ASN A 217 -11.87 12.23 6.73
C ASN A 217 -12.76 11.64 5.63
N MET A 218 -13.25 10.41 5.78
CA MET A 218 -14.19 9.81 4.81
C MET A 218 -15.56 10.50 4.79
N SER A 219 -15.95 11.19 5.86
CA SER A 219 -17.15 12.05 5.90
C SER A 219 -16.93 13.47 5.38
N GLY A 220 -15.68 13.88 5.12
CA GLY A 220 -15.32 15.21 4.65
C GLY A 220 -15.38 15.39 3.12
N ASN A 221 -15.35 14.31 2.35
CA ASN A 221 -15.53 14.35 0.90
C ASN A 221 -16.99 14.05 0.51
N GLY A 222 -17.82 15.10 0.59
CA GLY A 222 -19.07 15.22 -0.19
C GLY A 222 -20.35 14.74 0.49
N GLY A 223 -21.25 15.69 0.77
CA GLY A 223 -22.70 15.45 0.84
C GLY A 223 -23.31 15.41 2.23
N ALA A 224 -24.25 16.32 2.49
CA ALA A 224 -25.17 16.25 3.61
C ALA A 224 -26.01 14.95 3.62
N SER A 225 -26.54 14.63 4.81
CA SER A 225 -27.35 13.47 5.22
C SER A 225 -26.52 12.26 5.71
N THR A 226 -26.55 11.89 6.99
CA THR A 226 -27.74 11.51 7.76
C THR A 226 -27.49 11.56 9.26
N ALA A 227 -28.52 12.00 9.99
CA ALA A 227 -28.66 11.83 11.42
C ALA A 227 -28.76 10.34 11.80
N ALA A 228 -28.25 10.02 12.99
CA ALA A 228 -28.58 8.87 13.84
C ALA A 228 -29.07 7.58 13.13
N GLY A 229 -28.18 6.61 12.98
CA GLY A 229 -28.55 5.27 12.57
C GLY A 229 -27.46 4.26 12.86
N GLY A 230 -27.59 3.57 14.00
CA GLY A 230 -27.19 2.18 14.14
C GLY A 230 -25.69 1.88 14.21
N PHE A 231 -25.25 1.52 15.42
CA PHE A 231 -24.40 0.36 15.66
C PHE A 231 -24.20 -0.54 14.42
N ARG A 232 -23.07 -0.39 13.71
CA ARG A 232 -22.46 -1.48 12.94
C ARG A 232 -20.93 -1.38 12.96
N SER A 233 -20.34 -2.48 13.41
CA SER A 233 -18.97 -2.94 13.19
C SER A 233 -17.86 -2.51 14.17
N ALA A 234 -17.82 -3.23 15.31
CA ALA A 234 -16.78 -4.23 15.56
C ALA A 234 -15.46 -4.07 14.76
N TRP A 235 -14.34 -3.93 15.47
CA TRP A 235 -13.01 -4.44 15.12
C TRP A 235 -12.66 -4.49 13.61
N MET A 236 -11.97 -3.47 13.10
CA MET A 236 -11.19 -3.67 11.87
C MET A 236 -9.87 -4.32 12.27
N THR A 237 -9.70 -5.58 11.87
CA THR A 237 -8.47 -6.34 12.05
C THR A 237 -7.45 -5.88 10.99
N GLN A 238 -6.18 -6.25 11.14
CA GLN A 238 -5.16 -6.01 10.10
C GLN A 238 -5.60 -6.59 8.73
N GLU A 239 -6.41 -7.65 8.75
CA GLU A 239 -7.06 -8.19 7.56
C GLU A 239 -8.05 -7.21 6.91
N THR A 240 -8.88 -6.50 7.69
CA THR A 240 -9.84 -5.55 7.13
C THR A 240 -9.13 -4.38 6.44
N HIS A 241 -8.01 -3.92 6.99
CA HIS A 241 -7.17 -2.88 6.36
C HIS A 241 -6.57 -3.37 5.04
N LEU A 242 -6.05 -4.61 5.01
CA LEU A 242 -5.52 -5.21 3.79
C LEU A 242 -6.59 -5.32 2.69
N ARG A 243 -7.82 -5.71 3.06
CA ARG A 243 -8.96 -5.78 2.13
C ARG A 243 -9.38 -4.43 1.57
N ALA A 244 -9.43 -3.42 2.43
CA ALA A 244 -9.76 -2.08 2.00
C ALA A 244 -8.70 -1.60 0.99
N ALA A 245 -7.41 -1.73 1.33
CA ALA A 245 -6.32 -1.27 0.49
C ALA A 245 -6.34 -1.87 -0.93
N THR A 246 -6.74 -3.14 -1.08
CA THR A 246 -6.84 -3.77 -2.40
C THR A 246 -7.92 -3.17 -3.31
N ALA A 247 -8.93 -2.50 -2.75
CA ALA A 247 -10.09 -2.00 -3.48
C ALA A 247 -10.11 -0.47 -3.70
N TRP A 248 -9.08 0.25 -3.24
CA TRP A 248 -9.05 1.71 -3.31
C TRP A 248 -8.77 2.21 -4.73
N LYS A 249 -9.43 3.30 -5.13
CA LYS A 249 -9.30 3.87 -6.49
C LYS A 249 -8.03 4.70 -6.72
N THR A 250 -7.22 4.89 -5.68
CA THR A 250 -5.99 5.71 -5.71
C THR A 250 -4.79 4.89 -5.24
N LYS A 251 -3.59 5.42 -5.49
CA LYS A 251 -2.35 4.85 -4.96
C LYS A 251 -2.43 4.67 -3.45
N THR A 252 -2.13 3.47 -2.98
CA THR A 252 -2.32 3.06 -1.60
C THR A 252 -1.03 2.50 -1.00
N VAL A 253 -0.64 3.03 0.16
CA VAL A 253 0.46 2.50 0.98
C VAL A 253 -0.12 1.96 2.29
N LEU A 254 -0.02 0.65 2.49
CA LEU A 254 -0.46 -0.05 3.68
C LEU A 254 0.74 -0.46 4.52
N ARG A 255 0.78 0.03 5.77
CA ARG A 255 1.75 -0.43 6.77
C ARG A 255 1.08 -1.41 7.74
N LEU A 256 1.53 -2.65 7.71
CA LEU A 256 1.10 -3.67 8.67
C LEU A 256 1.94 -3.57 9.94
N THR A 257 1.28 -3.55 11.09
CA THR A 257 1.94 -3.51 12.41
C THR A 257 1.72 -4.78 13.22
N GLY A 258 0.88 -5.69 12.72
CA GLY A 258 0.62 -7.00 13.29
C GLY A 258 0.43 -8.06 12.21
N ASP A 259 0.40 -9.31 12.64
CA ASP A 259 0.14 -10.43 11.74
C ASP A 259 -1.31 -10.43 11.25
N VAL A 260 -1.49 -10.82 10.00
CA VAL A 260 -2.76 -10.95 9.30
C VAL A 260 -3.06 -12.42 9.13
N GLY A 261 -4.10 -12.92 9.80
CA GLY A 261 -4.70 -14.20 9.46
C GLY A 261 -5.91 -13.95 8.58
N LEU A 262 -5.86 -14.37 7.31
CA LEU A 262 -6.97 -14.18 6.40
C LEU A 262 -8.13 -15.13 6.75
N THR A 263 -9.34 -14.59 6.74
CA THR A 263 -10.60 -15.29 7.00
C THR A 263 -11.34 -15.68 5.71
N ARG A 264 -11.02 -15.04 4.58
CA ARG A 264 -11.56 -15.33 3.24
C ARG A 264 -10.55 -14.90 2.16
N ASP A 265 -10.81 -15.17 0.88
CA ASP A 265 -9.88 -14.73 -0.17
C ASP A 265 -9.83 -13.21 -0.27
N LEU A 266 -8.66 -12.68 -0.60
CA LEU A 266 -8.57 -11.29 -1.05
C LEU A 266 -9.20 -11.24 -2.46
N GLY A 267 -10.10 -10.29 -2.67
CA GLY A 267 -10.69 -10.07 -4.00
C GLY A 267 -9.62 -9.56 -4.97
N PRO A 268 -9.93 -9.50 -6.28
CA PRO A 268 -9.05 -8.87 -7.24
C PRO A 268 -8.76 -7.42 -6.83
N MET A 269 -7.49 -7.07 -6.76
CA MET A 269 -7.00 -5.73 -6.50
C MET A 269 -7.40 -4.85 -7.68
N THR A 270 -8.10 -3.76 -7.37
CA THR A 270 -8.52 -2.73 -8.33
C THR A 270 -7.74 -1.42 -8.15
N CYS A 271 -6.77 -1.43 -7.23
CA CYS A 271 -5.93 -0.29 -6.93
C CYS A 271 -4.87 -0.07 -8.01
N PRO A 272 -4.68 1.17 -8.50
CA PRO A 272 -3.67 1.43 -9.52
C PRO A 272 -2.25 1.19 -8.98
N ASP A 273 -1.96 1.48 -7.72
CA ASP A 273 -0.63 1.28 -7.12
C ASP A 273 -0.77 0.81 -5.68
N LEU A 274 -0.24 -0.37 -5.35
CA LEU A 274 -0.30 -0.90 -3.99
C LEU A 274 1.11 -1.13 -3.42
N THR A 275 1.37 -0.56 -2.25
CA THR A 275 2.57 -0.83 -1.46
C THR A 275 2.18 -1.39 -0.10
N VAL A 276 2.63 -2.60 0.24
CA VAL A 276 2.42 -3.22 1.54
C VAL A 276 3.75 -3.40 2.26
N ILE A 277 3.90 -2.76 3.42
CA ILE A 277 5.14 -2.75 4.20
C ILE A 277 4.87 -3.34 5.58
N GLY A 278 5.63 -4.37 5.96
CA GLY A 278 5.64 -4.89 7.31
C GLY A 278 6.45 -4.00 8.25
N SER A 279 5.89 -3.64 9.40
CA SER A 279 6.54 -2.89 10.48
C SER A 279 6.37 -3.59 11.83
N CYS A 280 6.25 -4.92 11.81
CA CYS A 280 6.03 -5.73 13.00
C CYS A 280 7.26 -5.78 13.90
N LYS A 281 7.02 -5.92 15.20
CA LYS A 281 8.06 -6.10 16.21
C LYS A 281 7.85 -7.40 16.97
N THR A 282 8.93 -7.96 17.51
CA THR A 282 8.87 -9.03 18.51
C THR A 282 8.35 -8.46 19.85
N ARG A 283 8.06 -9.33 20.82
CA ARG A 283 7.73 -8.90 22.19
C ARG A 283 8.84 -8.05 22.83
N SER A 284 10.09 -8.29 22.46
CA SER A 284 11.26 -7.51 22.89
C SER A 284 11.51 -6.25 22.06
N GLY A 285 10.58 -5.85 21.19
CA GLY A 285 10.68 -4.62 20.39
C GLY A 285 11.56 -4.70 19.15
N HIS A 286 12.17 -5.85 18.85
CA HIS A 286 13.05 -6.01 17.69
C HIS A 286 12.23 -6.10 16.40
N PRO A 287 12.66 -5.46 15.28
CA PRO A 287 11.98 -5.57 14.00
C PRO A 287 11.86 -7.02 13.52
N ARG A 288 10.70 -7.36 12.98
CA ARG A 288 10.44 -8.64 12.30
C ARG A 288 9.51 -8.43 11.11
N ARG A 289 9.45 -9.42 10.24
CA ARG A 289 8.45 -9.47 9.16
C ARG A 289 7.04 -9.55 9.75
N CYS A 290 6.09 -8.89 9.10
CA CYS A 290 4.67 -9.11 9.37
C CYS A 290 4.18 -10.33 8.61
N ARG A 291 3.52 -11.25 9.30
CA ARG A 291 3.00 -12.46 8.67
C ARG A 291 1.63 -12.20 8.04
N ILE A 292 1.44 -12.65 6.80
CA ILE A 292 0.15 -12.81 6.15
C ILE A 292 -0.05 -14.31 5.93
N ASP A 293 -1.00 -14.87 6.68
CA ASP A 293 -1.31 -16.30 6.71
C ASP A 293 -2.72 -16.55 6.14
N SER A 294 -2.79 -17.27 5.02
CA SER A 294 -4.05 -17.71 4.41
C SER A 294 -4.66 -18.96 5.03
N ARG A 295 -4.06 -19.48 6.10
CA ARG A 295 -4.55 -20.61 6.89
C ARG A 295 -4.84 -21.86 6.05
N LYS A 296 -4.06 -22.07 4.98
CA LYS A 296 -4.17 -23.20 4.04
C LYS A 296 -5.48 -23.28 3.27
N ARG A 297 -6.23 -22.17 3.17
CA ARG A 297 -7.56 -22.16 2.54
C ARG A 297 -7.70 -21.15 1.40
N LEU A 298 -6.74 -20.24 1.27
CA LEU A 298 -6.87 -19.02 0.47
C LEU A 298 -5.77 -18.89 -0.58
N SER A 299 -6.08 -18.18 -1.67
CA SER A 299 -5.32 -18.22 -2.94
C SER A 299 -4.44 -16.99 -3.20
N GLY A 300 -4.42 -16.01 -2.31
CA GLY A 300 -3.52 -14.85 -2.41
C GLY A 300 -4.18 -13.56 -2.89
N ILE A 301 -3.36 -12.69 -3.48
CA ILE A 301 -3.73 -11.38 -4.02
C ILE A 301 -3.76 -11.50 -5.55
N ILE A 302 -4.97 -11.49 -6.10
CA ILE A 302 -5.21 -11.35 -7.54
C ILE A 302 -5.36 -9.86 -7.82
N GLY A 303 -5.03 -9.36 -9.01
CA GLY A 303 -5.46 -8.03 -9.46
C GLY A 303 -4.58 -7.45 -10.54
N SER A 304 -5.01 -6.30 -11.08
CA SER A 304 -4.34 -5.55 -12.14
C SER A 304 -4.07 -4.12 -11.67
N GLY A 305 -2.88 -3.59 -11.97
CA GLY A 305 -2.44 -2.27 -11.51
C GLY A 305 -1.18 -1.80 -12.26
N GLN A 306 -0.70 -0.60 -11.98
CA GLN A 306 0.59 -0.14 -12.48
C GLN A 306 1.73 -0.67 -11.61
N THR A 307 1.71 -0.46 -10.30
CA THR A 307 2.79 -0.93 -9.42
C THR A 307 2.33 -1.73 -8.21
N LEU A 308 3.10 -2.77 -7.88
CA LEU A 308 2.92 -3.57 -6.67
C LEU A 308 4.25 -3.67 -5.92
N THR A 309 4.28 -3.26 -4.67
CA THR A 309 5.45 -3.37 -3.80
C THR A 309 5.10 -4.12 -2.53
N LEU A 310 5.82 -5.21 -2.25
CA LEU A 310 5.74 -5.95 -0.99
C LEU A 310 7.09 -5.90 -0.27
N ASP A 311 7.10 -5.36 0.95
CA ASP A 311 8.33 -5.22 1.73
C ASP A 311 8.18 -5.74 3.17
N ASN A 312 9.19 -6.49 3.63
CA ASN A 312 9.29 -6.99 5.01
C ASN A 312 8.08 -7.85 5.47
N LEU A 313 7.64 -8.78 4.61
CA LEU A 313 6.49 -9.66 4.87
C LEU A 313 6.88 -11.14 4.95
N GLU A 314 6.13 -11.92 5.73
CA GLU A 314 6.13 -13.39 5.70
C GLU A 314 4.80 -13.86 5.08
N LEU A 315 4.85 -14.44 3.88
CA LEU A 315 3.69 -14.92 3.13
C LEU A 315 3.60 -16.44 3.24
N THR A 316 2.57 -16.94 3.93
CA THR A 316 2.50 -18.36 4.31
C THR A 316 1.11 -18.97 4.21
N GLY A 317 1.10 -20.29 4.00
CA GLY A 317 -0.11 -21.10 4.05
C GLY A 317 -1.03 -20.91 2.86
N PHE A 318 -0.55 -20.40 1.72
CA PHE A 318 -1.35 -20.19 0.53
C PHE A 318 -1.48 -21.49 -0.27
N VAL A 319 -2.67 -21.75 -0.83
CA VAL A 319 -2.97 -23.00 -1.55
C VAL A 319 -3.62 -22.73 -2.91
N GLY A 320 -2.98 -23.24 -3.97
CA GLY A 320 -3.52 -23.31 -5.33
C GLY A 320 -3.80 -24.75 -5.76
N THR A 321 -4.93 -24.95 -6.43
CA THR A 321 -5.40 -26.23 -6.98
C THR A 321 -5.72 -26.06 -8.47
N SER A 322 -5.98 -27.17 -9.18
CA SER A 322 -6.38 -27.14 -10.60
C SER A 322 -7.63 -26.30 -10.88
N THR A 323 -8.53 -26.17 -9.90
CA THR A 323 -9.75 -25.35 -9.99
C THR A 323 -9.56 -23.93 -9.48
N ARG A 324 -8.40 -23.64 -8.86
CA ARG A 324 -8.19 -22.42 -8.11
C ARG A 324 -6.71 -22.05 -8.09
N ASN A 325 -6.29 -21.26 -9.06
CA ASN A 325 -4.90 -20.88 -9.22
C ASN A 325 -4.41 -20.05 -8.02
N LEU A 326 -3.17 -20.29 -7.62
CA LEU A 326 -2.50 -19.49 -6.59
C LEU A 326 -1.85 -18.28 -7.24
N TYR A 327 -2.23 -17.08 -6.79
CA TYR A 327 -1.62 -15.83 -7.21
C TYR A 327 -1.26 -15.07 -5.96
N ILE A 328 -0.02 -15.21 -5.49
CA ILE A 328 0.47 -14.30 -4.44
C ILE A 328 0.61 -12.87 -5.02
N LEU A 329 0.86 -12.76 -6.32
CA LEU A 329 0.86 -11.55 -7.13
C LEU A 329 0.17 -11.90 -8.46
N GLY A 330 -0.73 -11.04 -8.97
CA GLY A 330 -1.58 -11.32 -10.13
C GLY A 330 -1.07 -10.78 -11.47
N ASN A 331 -1.88 -11.00 -12.53
CA ASN A 331 -1.59 -10.63 -13.92
C ASN A 331 -1.74 -9.12 -14.19
N PHE A 332 -0.93 -8.58 -15.11
CA PHE A 332 -1.00 -7.20 -15.63
C PHE A 332 -0.59 -6.09 -14.64
N PHE A 333 0.57 -6.22 -13.99
CA PHE A 333 1.28 -5.10 -13.36
C PHE A 333 2.32 -4.48 -14.30
N HIS A 334 2.47 -3.16 -14.38
CA HIS A 334 3.67 -2.64 -15.07
C HIS A 334 4.94 -3.01 -14.30
N ILE A 335 4.98 -2.83 -12.97
CA ILE A 335 6.17 -3.15 -12.16
C ILE A 335 5.76 -3.87 -10.86
N ALA A 336 6.40 -5.01 -10.58
CA ALA A 336 6.24 -5.73 -9.32
C ALA A 336 7.57 -5.81 -8.55
N THR A 337 7.60 -5.33 -7.31
CA THR A 337 8.79 -5.36 -6.44
C THR A 337 8.53 -6.13 -5.15
N ILE A 338 9.40 -7.09 -4.85
CA ILE A 338 9.38 -7.87 -3.61
C ILE A 338 10.72 -7.70 -2.91
N SER A 339 10.71 -7.17 -1.70
CA SER A 339 11.93 -6.95 -0.93
C SER A 339 11.81 -7.46 0.50
N ASN A 340 12.90 -8.04 1.01
CA ASN A 340 13.01 -8.46 2.40
C ASN A 340 11.93 -9.47 2.86
N CYS A 341 11.34 -10.23 1.94
CA CYS A 341 10.21 -11.11 2.21
C CYS A 341 10.62 -12.58 2.46
N LEU A 342 9.77 -13.31 3.19
CA LEU A 342 9.82 -14.77 3.32
C LEU A 342 8.53 -15.38 2.76
N VAL A 343 8.65 -16.13 1.67
CA VAL A 343 7.55 -16.90 1.08
C VAL A 343 7.75 -18.35 1.51
N SER A 344 6.90 -18.86 2.41
CA SER A 344 7.13 -20.18 2.98
C SER A 344 5.87 -21.00 3.22
N GLY A 345 5.97 -22.32 3.06
CA GLY A 345 4.86 -23.23 3.39
C GLY A 345 3.65 -23.10 2.47
N ASN A 346 3.83 -22.57 1.27
CA ASN A 346 2.78 -22.43 0.26
C ASN A 346 2.74 -23.66 -0.65
N VAL A 347 1.57 -23.99 -1.17
CA VAL A 347 1.34 -25.15 -2.04
C VAL A 347 0.64 -24.69 -3.31
N ASN A 348 1.20 -24.93 -4.48
CA ASN A 348 0.55 -24.70 -5.76
C ASN A 348 0.62 -25.95 -6.64
N LEU A 349 -0.54 -26.52 -6.93
CA LEU A 349 -0.69 -27.71 -7.79
C LEU A 349 -1.30 -27.37 -9.15
N ALA A 350 -1.58 -26.09 -9.44
CA ALA A 350 -2.30 -25.63 -10.62
C ALA A 350 -1.43 -25.52 -11.90
N GLY A 351 -0.16 -25.92 -11.84
CA GLY A 351 0.80 -25.74 -12.94
C GLY A 351 1.33 -24.30 -13.09
N THR A 352 0.81 -23.34 -12.32
CA THR A 352 1.32 -21.97 -12.20
C THR A 352 2.39 -21.83 -11.10
N GLY A 353 3.00 -20.64 -10.99
CA GLY A 353 3.94 -20.30 -9.90
C GLY A 353 3.25 -19.93 -8.60
N VAL A 354 3.91 -20.08 -7.46
CA VAL A 354 3.49 -19.47 -6.18
C VAL A 354 3.40 -17.95 -6.34
N ILE A 355 4.33 -17.38 -7.09
CA ILE A 355 4.25 -16.07 -7.72
C ILE A 355 4.07 -16.31 -9.22
N ASP A 356 3.00 -15.76 -9.79
CA ASP A 356 2.64 -15.91 -11.19
C ASP A 356 2.38 -14.52 -11.80
N LEU A 357 3.26 -14.09 -12.71
CA LEU A 357 3.26 -12.73 -13.25
C LEU A 357 3.24 -12.79 -14.78
N VAL A 358 2.16 -12.28 -15.38
CA VAL A 358 1.97 -12.26 -16.84
C VAL A 358 1.78 -10.83 -17.34
N GLY A 359 2.47 -10.48 -18.44
CA GLY A 359 2.25 -9.23 -19.17
C GLY A 359 2.76 -7.99 -18.42
N THR A 360 3.76 -8.18 -17.55
CA THR A 360 4.36 -7.13 -16.74
C THR A 360 5.57 -6.47 -17.44
N ALA A 361 5.95 -5.23 -17.11
CA ALA A 361 7.13 -4.60 -17.73
C ALA A 361 8.43 -4.99 -17.02
N ALA A 362 8.42 -5.12 -15.69
CA ALA A 362 9.57 -5.64 -14.93
C ALA A 362 9.17 -6.25 -13.58
N VAL A 363 9.83 -7.35 -13.21
CA VAL A 363 9.71 -7.98 -11.89
C VAL A 363 11.04 -7.92 -11.16
N VAL A 364 11.02 -7.41 -9.93
CA VAL A 364 12.20 -7.25 -9.08
C VAL A 364 12.02 -8.00 -7.77
N VAL A 365 12.94 -8.92 -7.44
CA VAL A 365 12.93 -9.66 -6.18
C VAL A 365 14.28 -9.49 -5.48
N LYS A 366 14.30 -8.90 -4.29
CA LYS A 366 15.52 -8.55 -3.55
C LYS A 366 15.50 -9.07 -2.13
N ASN A 367 16.63 -9.57 -1.63
CA ASN A 367 16.82 -9.94 -0.21
C ASN A 367 15.72 -10.85 0.36
N SER A 368 15.17 -11.73 -0.48
CA SER A 368 13.96 -12.50 -0.17
C SER A 368 14.23 -14.00 -0.18
N GLN A 369 13.36 -14.77 0.47
CA GLN A 369 13.57 -16.21 0.66
C GLN A 369 12.31 -17.00 0.32
N PHE A 370 12.47 -18.10 -0.42
CA PHE A 370 11.44 -19.07 -0.77
C PHE A 370 11.78 -20.39 -0.09
N VAL A 371 11.05 -20.75 0.96
CA VAL A 371 11.44 -21.85 1.85
C VAL A 371 10.28 -22.83 2.08
N ARG A 372 10.51 -24.12 1.85
CA ARG A 372 9.53 -25.19 2.13
C ARG A 372 8.17 -24.99 1.44
N ASN A 373 8.17 -24.47 0.22
CA ASN A 373 6.98 -24.41 -0.61
C ASN A 373 6.89 -25.64 -1.52
N LYS A 374 5.68 -25.95 -2.01
CA LYS A 374 5.40 -27.05 -2.94
C LYS A 374 4.80 -26.48 -4.24
N GLY A 375 5.30 -26.87 -5.40
CA GLY A 375 4.92 -26.35 -6.72
C GLY A 375 6.04 -25.55 -7.38
N LYS A 376 5.70 -24.80 -8.43
CA LYS A 376 6.62 -23.81 -9.03
C LYS A 376 6.70 -22.56 -8.14
N MET A 377 7.85 -21.91 -8.00
CA MET A 377 7.98 -20.74 -7.10
C MET A 377 7.65 -19.44 -7.82
N ILE A 378 8.35 -19.18 -8.91
CA ILE A 378 8.21 -17.98 -9.73
C ILE A 378 7.93 -18.43 -11.15
N TYR A 379 6.76 -18.06 -11.65
CA TYR A 379 6.39 -18.19 -13.05
C TYR A 379 6.22 -16.79 -13.62
N ILE A 380 6.92 -16.49 -14.72
CA ILE A 380 6.81 -15.20 -15.41
C ILE A 380 6.57 -15.41 -16.91
N SER A 381 5.82 -14.52 -17.54
CA SER A 381 5.55 -14.59 -18.97
C SER A 381 5.49 -13.20 -19.58
N TYR A 382 6.30 -12.95 -20.63
CA TYR A 382 6.44 -11.65 -21.29
C TYR A 382 6.96 -10.50 -20.40
N THR A 383 7.66 -10.82 -19.31
CA THR A 383 8.36 -9.88 -18.43
C THR A 383 9.75 -10.30 -17.97
N ASP A 384 10.68 -9.36 -17.94
CA ASP A 384 12.01 -9.56 -17.36
C ASP A 384 11.97 -9.70 -15.83
N LEU A 385 12.74 -10.66 -15.31
CA LEU A 385 12.95 -10.86 -13.88
C LEU A 385 14.36 -10.45 -13.48
N THR A 386 14.46 -9.57 -12.49
CA THR A 386 15.70 -9.27 -11.78
C THR A 386 15.61 -9.75 -10.34
N ALA A 387 16.38 -10.78 -10.01
CA ALA A 387 16.49 -11.32 -8.67
C ALA A 387 17.90 -11.02 -8.08
N THR A 388 17.95 -10.48 -6.86
CA THR A 388 19.21 -10.18 -6.16
C THR A 388 19.18 -10.69 -4.73
N ASN A 389 20.18 -11.48 -4.34
CA ASN A 389 20.30 -12.09 -3.01
C ASN A 389 19.01 -12.83 -2.61
N VAL A 390 18.57 -13.77 -3.46
CA VAL A 390 17.35 -14.56 -3.26
C VAL A 390 17.71 -16.01 -2.92
N LEU A 391 17.15 -16.54 -1.83
CA LEU A 391 17.37 -17.91 -1.39
C LEU A 391 16.16 -18.79 -1.70
N PHE A 392 16.37 -19.91 -2.40
CA PHE A 392 15.40 -20.98 -2.59
C PHE A 392 15.87 -22.22 -1.83
N ARG A 393 15.20 -22.58 -0.74
CA ARG A 393 15.63 -23.69 0.12
C ARG A 393 14.52 -24.68 0.42
N SER A 394 14.82 -25.97 0.25
CA SER A 394 13.93 -27.08 0.64
C SER A 394 12.53 -27.02 0.02
N ASN A 395 12.40 -26.49 -1.19
CA ASN A 395 11.12 -26.48 -1.92
C ASN A 395 10.94 -27.80 -2.70
N GLU A 396 9.69 -28.16 -3.00
CA GLU A 396 9.33 -29.40 -3.71
C GLU A 396 8.42 -29.11 -4.92
N GLY A 397 8.44 -29.92 -5.99
CA GLY A 397 7.43 -29.85 -7.06
C GLY A 397 7.63 -28.74 -8.12
N GLY A 398 8.90 -28.40 -8.42
CA GLY A 398 9.32 -27.36 -9.36
C GLY A 398 8.90 -27.53 -10.84
N PRO A 399 9.47 -26.71 -11.74
CA PRO A 399 10.66 -25.87 -11.57
C PRO A 399 10.47 -24.66 -10.64
N LEU A 400 11.52 -24.25 -9.91
CA LEU A 400 11.43 -23.12 -8.97
C LEU A 400 11.26 -21.80 -9.72
N ILE A 401 12.06 -21.57 -10.76
CA ILE A 401 11.88 -20.46 -11.67
C ILE A 401 11.55 -21.03 -13.04
N SER A 402 10.46 -20.55 -13.62
CA SER A 402 9.98 -20.88 -14.97
C SER A 402 9.61 -19.59 -15.65
N TYR A 403 9.92 -19.46 -16.94
CA TYR A 403 9.62 -18.25 -17.66
C TYR A 403 9.30 -18.50 -19.14
N LEU A 404 8.70 -17.51 -19.81
CA LEU A 404 8.32 -17.57 -21.23
C LEU A 404 8.56 -16.22 -21.92
N ARG A 405 9.44 -16.21 -22.95
CA ARG A 405 9.76 -15.06 -23.85
C ARG A 405 10.34 -13.82 -23.15
N VAL A 406 11.39 -13.99 -22.33
CA VAL A 406 11.90 -12.93 -21.42
C VAL A 406 13.38 -13.10 -21.07
N SER A 407 13.97 -12.06 -20.46
CA SER A 407 15.29 -12.13 -19.84
C SER A 407 15.21 -12.39 -18.34
N VAL A 408 16.09 -13.25 -17.83
CA VAL A 408 16.22 -13.50 -16.38
C VAL A 408 17.62 -13.14 -15.92
N THR A 409 17.68 -12.21 -14.97
CA THR A 409 18.90 -11.85 -14.26
C THR A 409 18.81 -12.32 -12.81
N CYS A 410 19.73 -13.18 -12.39
CA CYS A 410 19.82 -13.60 -10.98
C CYS A 410 21.25 -13.37 -10.47
N VAL A 411 21.37 -12.52 -9.47
CA VAL A 411 22.65 -12.16 -8.84
C VAL A 411 22.60 -12.61 -7.37
N GLU A 412 23.61 -13.35 -6.92
CA GLU A 412 23.70 -13.83 -5.52
C GLU A 412 22.55 -14.75 -5.08
N CYS A 413 21.89 -15.39 -6.05
CA CYS A 413 20.82 -16.33 -5.77
C CYS A 413 21.37 -17.70 -5.32
N ARG A 414 20.71 -18.33 -4.37
CA ARG A 414 21.11 -19.62 -3.78
C ARG A 414 19.99 -20.63 -3.88
N PHE A 415 20.29 -21.82 -4.37
CA PHE A 415 19.35 -22.93 -4.58
C PHE A 415 19.83 -24.15 -3.79
N GLU A 416 19.22 -24.40 -2.64
CA GLU A 416 19.72 -25.34 -1.64
C GLU A 416 18.70 -26.42 -1.28
N GLY A 417 19.03 -27.68 -1.53
CA GLY A 417 18.26 -28.82 -1.05
C GLY A 417 16.84 -28.91 -1.62
N ASN A 418 16.58 -28.37 -2.82
CA ASN A 418 15.26 -28.41 -3.45
C ASN A 418 15.04 -29.75 -4.17
N LYS A 419 13.78 -30.20 -4.21
CA LYS A 419 13.34 -31.42 -4.91
C LYS A 419 12.45 -31.07 -6.10
N ALA A 420 12.90 -31.32 -7.31
CA ALA A 420 12.09 -31.14 -8.50
C ALA A 420 11.41 -32.46 -8.87
N ALA A 421 10.09 -32.42 -9.13
CA ALA A 421 9.35 -33.57 -9.63
C ALA A 421 9.45 -33.68 -11.15
N GLU A 422 9.55 -32.55 -11.85
CA GLU A 422 9.73 -32.47 -13.29
C GLU A 422 10.77 -31.39 -13.62
N GLY A 423 11.58 -31.62 -14.66
CA GLY A 423 12.61 -30.69 -15.08
C GLY A 423 13.76 -30.55 -14.08
N ALA A 424 13.88 -29.38 -13.44
CA ALA A 424 15.02 -28.99 -12.61
C ALA A 424 14.67 -27.97 -11.52
N ALA A 425 15.64 -27.63 -10.67
CA ALA A 425 15.48 -26.53 -9.72
C ALA A 425 15.28 -25.19 -10.46
N VAL A 426 16.03 -24.93 -11.53
CA VAL A 426 15.80 -23.79 -12.43
C VAL A 426 15.50 -24.32 -13.83
N LEU A 427 14.34 -23.96 -14.38
CA LEU A 427 14.02 -24.18 -15.78
C LEU A 427 14.29 -22.88 -16.55
N VAL A 428 15.23 -22.99 -17.49
CA VAL A 428 15.54 -21.98 -18.48
C VAL A 428 14.73 -22.37 -19.72
N ALA A 429 13.52 -21.81 -19.85
CA ALA A 429 12.58 -22.14 -20.92
C ALA A 429 12.37 -20.93 -21.85
N ASP A 430 12.56 -21.16 -23.15
CA ASP A 430 12.20 -20.27 -24.25
C ASP A 430 13.01 -18.98 -24.47
N TYR A 431 12.85 -18.44 -25.69
CA TYR A 431 13.57 -17.31 -26.29
C TYR A 431 13.88 -16.16 -25.31
N GLY A 432 15.15 -15.76 -25.23
CA GLY A 432 15.62 -14.70 -24.33
C GLY A 432 17.08 -14.86 -23.89
N ALA A 433 17.55 -13.97 -23.02
CA ALA A 433 18.89 -14.00 -22.45
C ALA A 433 18.85 -14.26 -20.94
N VAL A 434 19.69 -15.18 -20.46
CA VAL A 434 19.83 -15.44 -19.03
C VAL A 434 21.21 -15.02 -18.56
N LEU A 435 21.25 -14.11 -17.58
CA LEU A 435 22.46 -13.73 -16.88
C LEU A 435 22.39 -14.18 -15.43
N PHE A 436 23.28 -15.10 -15.09
CA PHE A 436 23.41 -15.62 -13.75
C PHE A 436 24.81 -15.30 -13.22
N SER A 437 24.87 -14.60 -12.09
CA SER A 437 26.14 -14.22 -11.46
C SER A 437 26.13 -14.52 -9.96
N ARG A 438 27.26 -15.01 -9.44
CA ARG A 438 27.43 -15.32 -8.01
C ARG A 438 26.39 -16.31 -7.47
N LEU A 439 26.11 -17.38 -8.23
CA LEU A 439 25.08 -18.37 -7.89
C LEU A 439 25.61 -19.57 -7.09
N SER A 440 24.74 -20.17 -6.28
CA SER A 440 24.98 -21.50 -5.71
C SER A 440 23.83 -22.48 -5.95
N PHE A 441 24.17 -23.70 -6.34
CA PHE A 441 23.26 -24.84 -6.49
C PHE A 441 23.82 -26.00 -5.69
N VAL A 442 23.25 -26.25 -4.52
CA VAL A 442 23.79 -27.23 -3.56
C VAL A 442 22.71 -28.23 -3.16
N GLY A 443 22.96 -29.51 -3.40
CA GLY A 443 22.12 -30.60 -2.91
C GLY A 443 20.72 -30.67 -3.53
N ASN A 444 20.50 -30.12 -4.72
CA ASN A 444 19.21 -30.21 -5.40
C ASN A 444 19.02 -31.62 -6.00
N PHE A 445 17.78 -32.11 -6.00
CA PHE A 445 17.46 -33.49 -6.39
C PHE A 445 16.27 -33.57 -7.34
N LEU A 446 16.45 -34.23 -8.48
CA LEU A 446 15.34 -34.57 -9.40
C LEU A 446 14.76 -35.93 -8.99
N THR A 447 13.49 -35.95 -8.58
CA THR A 447 12.86 -37.13 -7.99
C THR A 447 12.25 -38.08 -9.02
N ARG A 448 11.92 -37.63 -10.23
CA ARG A 448 11.32 -38.48 -11.27
C ARG A 448 12.38 -39.42 -11.86
N VAL A 449 12.17 -40.71 -11.65
CA VAL A 449 13.07 -41.78 -12.10
C VAL A 449 13.19 -41.76 -13.63
N GLY A 450 14.43 -41.73 -14.13
CA GLY A 450 14.72 -41.71 -15.56
C GLY A 450 14.57 -40.35 -16.24
N ALA A 451 14.07 -39.32 -15.55
CA ALA A 451 14.04 -37.97 -16.07
C ALA A 451 15.45 -37.34 -16.08
N ARG A 452 15.69 -36.46 -17.05
CA ARG A 452 16.88 -35.60 -17.12
C ARG A 452 16.48 -34.15 -16.82
N GLY A 453 17.44 -33.36 -16.34
CA GLY A 453 17.20 -31.95 -16.04
C GLY A 453 18.22 -31.31 -15.09
N GLY A 454 18.96 -32.10 -14.31
CA GLY A 454 19.95 -31.58 -13.36
C GLY A 454 19.41 -30.52 -12.38
N ALA A 455 20.30 -29.64 -11.89
CA ALA A 455 19.90 -28.46 -11.12
C ALA A 455 19.40 -27.33 -12.02
N VAL A 456 19.90 -27.26 -13.26
CA VAL A 456 19.48 -26.30 -14.29
C VAL A 456 19.12 -27.08 -15.55
N HIS A 457 17.88 -26.93 -16.00
CA HIS A 457 17.42 -27.47 -17.27
C HIS A 457 17.30 -26.33 -18.29
N VAL A 458 18.04 -26.42 -19.39
CA VAL A 458 17.97 -25.48 -20.51
C VAL A 458 17.19 -26.13 -21.65
N ALA A 459 16.06 -25.53 -22.00
CA ALA A 459 15.07 -26.04 -22.94
C ALA A 459 14.44 -24.90 -23.75
N SER A 460 14.10 -25.12 -25.02
CA SER A 460 13.20 -24.21 -25.75
C SER A 460 12.34 -24.95 -26.77
N ALA A 461 11.11 -24.48 -26.91
CA ALA A 461 10.18 -24.88 -27.95
C ALA A 461 10.15 -23.90 -29.15
N PHE A 462 10.69 -22.68 -29.00
CA PHE A 462 10.49 -21.58 -29.96
C PHE A 462 11.78 -20.91 -30.49
N GLY A 463 12.99 -21.32 -30.06
CA GLY A 463 14.24 -20.88 -30.70
C GLY A 463 15.51 -21.02 -29.84
N ALA A 464 16.64 -20.56 -30.38
CA ALA A 464 17.92 -20.58 -29.68
C ALA A 464 17.89 -19.71 -28.41
N LEU A 465 18.57 -20.18 -27.36
CA LEU A 465 18.70 -19.45 -26.10
C LEU A 465 20.18 -19.28 -25.74
N THR A 466 20.50 -18.10 -25.17
CA THR A 466 21.81 -17.83 -24.57
C THR A 466 21.70 -17.76 -23.06
N ALA A 467 22.44 -18.63 -22.37
CA ALA A 467 22.58 -18.57 -20.91
C ALA A 467 24.05 -18.33 -20.52
N ARG A 468 24.27 -17.45 -19.55
CA ARG A 468 25.60 -17.13 -19.04
C ARG A 468 25.65 -17.34 -17.53
N PHE A 469 26.62 -18.15 -17.10
CA PHE A 469 26.87 -18.47 -15.69
C PHE A 469 28.24 -17.94 -15.25
N CYS A 470 28.22 -16.87 -14.46
CA CYS A 470 29.38 -16.20 -13.87
C CYS A 470 29.52 -16.57 -12.38
N ASN A 471 30.75 -16.87 -11.92
CA ASN A 471 31.08 -17.07 -10.50
C ASN A 471 30.08 -17.99 -9.75
N ARG A 472 30.00 -19.26 -10.15
CA ARG A 472 28.99 -20.21 -9.67
C ARG A 472 29.56 -21.34 -8.82
N VAL A 473 28.72 -21.93 -7.99
CA VAL A 473 29.01 -23.16 -7.22
C VAL A 473 27.95 -24.21 -7.53
N PHE A 474 28.37 -25.35 -8.06
CA PHE A 474 27.53 -26.55 -8.17
C PHE A 474 28.09 -27.65 -7.28
N ARG A 475 27.27 -28.22 -6.39
CA ARG A 475 27.71 -29.30 -5.49
C ARG A 475 26.57 -30.25 -5.14
N GLY A 476 26.78 -31.54 -5.33
CA GLY A 476 25.85 -32.58 -4.84
C GLY A 476 24.46 -32.55 -5.47
N ASN A 477 24.29 -31.94 -6.65
CA ASN A 477 23.02 -32.00 -7.36
C ASN A 477 22.90 -33.32 -8.12
N THR A 478 21.78 -34.02 -7.95
CA THR A 478 21.62 -35.40 -8.42
C THR A 478 20.28 -35.67 -9.08
N ILE A 479 20.23 -36.69 -9.94
CA ILE A 479 19.03 -37.22 -10.57
C ILE A 479 18.85 -38.70 -10.21
N ALA A 480 17.61 -39.19 -10.25
CA ALA A 480 17.28 -40.59 -10.02
C ALA A 480 17.32 -41.42 -11.33
N LEU A 481 18.13 -42.47 -11.38
CA LEU A 481 18.18 -43.40 -12.51
C LEU A 481 17.19 -44.56 -12.35
N PRO A 482 16.74 -45.20 -13.45
CA PRO A 482 15.89 -46.40 -13.40
C PRO A 482 16.46 -47.55 -12.56
N SER A 483 17.79 -47.62 -12.45
CA SER A 483 18.50 -48.60 -11.62
C SER A 483 18.43 -48.34 -10.11
N GLY A 484 17.73 -47.27 -9.67
CA GLY A 484 17.69 -46.83 -8.27
C GLY A 484 18.93 -46.07 -7.80
N LYS A 485 19.99 -45.98 -8.64
CA LYS A 485 21.19 -45.19 -8.35
C LYS A 485 20.95 -43.70 -8.57
N LYS A 486 21.70 -42.86 -7.85
CA LYS A 486 21.75 -41.41 -8.08
C LYS A 486 22.92 -41.06 -8.99
N MET A 487 22.70 -40.18 -9.95
CA MET A 487 23.74 -39.66 -10.83
C MET A 487 23.91 -38.15 -10.63
N THR A 488 25.16 -37.67 -10.63
CA THR A 488 25.43 -36.23 -10.60
C THR A 488 25.15 -35.63 -11.97
N GLU A 489 24.21 -34.69 -12.03
CA GLU A 489 23.93 -33.87 -13.22
C GLU A 489 23.64 -32.46 -12.73
N HIS A 490 24.48 -31.50 -13.11
CA HIS A 490 24.34 -30.12 -12.65
C HIS A 490 23.53 -29.28 -13.64
N VAL A 491 23.84 -29.42 -14.93
CA VAL A 491 23.14 -28.73 -16.01
C VAL A 491 22.74 -29.76 -17.06
N TYR A 492 21.53 -29.66 -17.58
CA TYR A 492 21.06 -30.47 -18.70
C TYR A 492 20.60 -29.57 -19.85
N LEU A 493 21.06 -29.88 -21.06
CA LEU A 493 20.71 -29.17 -22.29
C LEU A 493 19.80 -30.05 -23.16
N GLU A 494 18.60 -29.56 -23.48
CA GLU A 494 17.62 -30.28 -24.30
C GLU A 494 18.04 -30.30 -25.81
N PRO A 495 17.71 -31.35 -26.58
CA PRO A 495 18.15 -31.48 -27.98
C PRO A 495 17.42 -30.59 -28.99
N THR A 496 16.31 -29.97 -28.60
CA THR A 496 15.27 -29.49 -29.54
C THR A 496 15.70 -28.31 -30.39
N THR A 497 16.65 -27.48 -29.92
CA THR A 497 17.15 -26.29 -30.63
C THR A 497 18.63 -26.03 -30.31
N SER A 498 19.32 -25.20 -31.11
CA SER A 498 20.73 -24.85 -30.85
C SER A 498 20.85 -23.87 -29.68
N HIS A 499 21.20 -24.38 -28.50
CA HIS A 499 21.43 -23.56 -27.30
C HIS A 499 22.91 -23.20 -27.15
N THR A 500 23.21 -21.97 -26.74
CA THR A 500 24.57 -21.58 -26.35
C THR A 500 24.61 -21.27 -24.85
N VAL A 501 25.39 -22.05 -24.12
CA VAL A 501 25.55 -21.86 -22.67
C VAL A 501 27.00 -21.58 -22.36
N SER A 502 27.26 -20.40 -21.79
CA SER A 502 28.60 -19.96 -21.41
C SER A 502 28.82 -20.08 -19.91
N PHE A 503 29.99 -20.60 -19.55
CA PHE A 503 30.42 -20.83 -18.19
C PHE A 503 31.75 -20.09 -17.98
N CYS A 504 31.79 -19.09 -17.11
CA CYS A 504 33.04 -18.38 -16.83
C CYS A 504 33.92 -19.18 -15.87
N LYS A 505 35.11 -19.66 -16.29
CA LYS A 505 35.95 -20.71 -15.62
C LYS A 505 35.44 -22.14 -15.94
N LYS A 506 35.99 -23.18 -15.32
CA LYS A 506 35.65 -24.61 -15.57
C LYS A 506 34.14 -24.93 -15.48
N ARG A 507 33.55 -25.46 -16.56
CA ARG A 507 32.17 -25.98 -16.61
C ARG A 507 31.88 -27.12 -15.61
N PRO A 508 30.64 -27.21 -15.08
CA PRO A 508 30.21 -28.28 -14.18
C PRO A 508 29.97 -29.61 -14.93
N ALA A 509 29.50 -30.66 -14.26
CA ALA A 509 28.99 -31.86 -14.92
C ALA A 509 27.73 -31.54 -15.73
N ILE A 510 27.83 -31.63 -17.07
CA ILE A 510 26.75 -31.31 -18.00
C ILE A 510 26.23 -32.61 -18.63
N GLY A 511 24.92 -32.79 -18.60
CA GLY A 511 24.22 -33.73 -19.48
C GLY A 511 23.86 -33.03 -20.79
N ILE A 512 24.34 -33.56 -21.92
CA ILE A 512 23.97 -33.09 -23.25
C ILE A 512 23.32 -34.25 -23.97
N ASN A 513 22.18 -34.01 -24.61
CA ASN A 513 21.54 -34.98 -25.48
C ASN A 513 21.37 -34.30 -26.85
N GLY A 514 22.19 -34.66 -27.84
CA GLY A 514 22.13 -34.11 -29.21
C GLY A 514 23.34 -33.25 -29.65
N ASN A 515 23.46 -33.03 -30.96
CA ASN A 515 24.63 -32.42 -31.61
C ASN A 515 24.56 -30.89 -31.79
N HIS A 516 23.43 -30.25 -31.46
CA HIS A 516 23.17 -28.84 -31.82
C HIS A 516 23.40 -27.83 -30.69
N SER A 517 23.55 -28.29 -29.44
CA SER A 517 23.73 -27.43 -28.26
C SER A 517 25.20 -27.32 -27.87
N HIS A 518 25.67 -26.11 -27.61
CA HIS A 518 27.06 -25.81 -27.30
C HIS A 518 27.22 -25.30 -25.86
N ALA A 519 28.13 -25.93 -25.11
CA ALA A 519 28.59 -25.45 -23.81
C ALA A 519 30.03 -24.93 -23.94
N ILE A 520 30.21 -23.63 -23.77
CA ILE A 520 31.50 -22.93 -23.92
C ILE A 520 32.04 -22.45 -22.57
N ASP A 521 33.35 -22.57 -22.38
CA ASP A 521 34.04 -21.96 -21.24
C ASP A 521 34.47 -20.54 -21.64
N SER A 522 33.71 -19.52 -21.24
CA SER A 522 33.98 -18.11 -21.53
C SER A 522 33.53 -17.20 -20.39
N CYS A 523 34.36 -16.21 -20.06
CA CYS A 523 34.07 -15.15 -19.09
C CYS A 523 33.64 -13.84 -19.75
N GLU A 524 33.56 -13.79 -21.08
CA GLU A 524 33.18 -12.59 -21.80
C GLU A 524 31.73 -12.19 -21.47
N GLY A 525 31.52 -10.90 -21.15
CA GLY A 525 30.22 -10.37 -20.74
C GLY A 525 29.77 -10.81 -19.33
N CYS A 526 30.67 -11.33 -18.49
CA CYS A 526 30.43 -11.44 -17.05
C CYS A 526 30.72 -10.10 -16.34
N PRO A 527 29.87 -9.66 -15.40
CA PRO A 527 30.16 -8.51 -14.57
C PRO A 527 31.40 -8.78 -13.70
N ALA A 528 32.19 -7.72 -13.47
CA ALA A 528 33.42 -7.75 -12.68
C ALA A 528 33.21 -8.30 -11.25
#